data_AF-A0A9X5PAZ3-F1
#
_entry.id   AF-A0A9X5PAZ3-F1
#
_cell.length_a   1.000
_cell.length_b   1.000
_cell.length_c   1.000
_cell.angle_alpha   90.00
_cell.angle_beta   90.00
_cell.angle_gamma   90.00
#
_symmetry.space_group_name_H-M   'P 1'
#
loop_
_entity.id
_entity.type
_entity.pdbx_description
1 polymer ?
#
loop_
_entity_poly.entity_id
_entity_poly.type
_entity_poly.pdbx_seq_one_letter_code
_entity_poly.pdbx_strand_id
1 'polypeptide(L)'
;MKHILLAAAMILSSFANANEMSNPCVYHPDLPGCAGNNRPMEQGGRVINIPSRWGAIYYNAANQAIGYSENNTKGYRSANKEALANCIKAGGGKDPLDRNGEGCSLMTEFQNRCGAIALGSSGEKYRAAAKNATLLSDAEQKAISACEAGQSFKCTIRYSGCSRHPDYLRY
;
A
#
# COMPACT_ATOMS: atom_id res chain seq x y z
N MET A 1 12.79 -4.07 -84.01
CA MET A 1 11.96 -3.05 -83.35
C MET A 1 10.58 -3.63 -83.05
N LYS A 2 10.40 -4.30 -81.91
CA LYS A 2 9.06 -4.78 -81.47
C LYS A 2 8.97 -5.18 -79.98
N HIS A 3 10.08 -5.21 -79.25
CA HIS A 3 10.12 -5.61 -77.84
C HIS A 3 10.22 -4.46 -76.83
N ILE A 4 10.27 -3.19 -77.26
CA ILE A 4 10.38 -2.04 -76.34
C ILE A 4 9.02 -1.43 -75.98
N LEU A 5 7.94 -1.74 -76.72
CA LEU A 5 6.61 -1.15 -76.47
C LEU A 5 5.75 -1.90 -75.44
N LEU A 6 6.13 -3.10 -75.01
CA LEU A 6 5.36 -3.88 -74.02
C LEU A 6 5.76 -3.57 -72.57
N ALA A 7 6.94 -3.00 -72.32
CA ALA A 7 7.39 -2.64 -70.98
C ALA A 7 6.87 -1.25 -70.52
N ALA A 8 6.54 -0.36 -71.47
CA ALA A 8 6.01 0.97 -71.16
C ALA A 8 4.51 0.96 -70.81
N ALA A 9 3.77 -0.08 -71.17
CA ALA A 9 2.33 -0.19 -70.90
C ALA A 9 1.99 -0.77 -69.51
N MET A 10 2.95 -1.39 -68.81
CA MET A 10 2.72 -1.95 -67.46
C MET A 10 3.10 -1.02 -66.31
N ILE A 11 3.72 0.13 -66.59
CA ILE A 11 4.07 1.12 -65.56
C ILE A 11 2.99 2.21 -65.45
N LEU A 12 2.09 2.32 -66.43
CA LEU A 12 1.06 3.35 -66.48
C LEU A 12 -0.32 2.95 -65.94
N SER A 13 -0.46 1.77 -65.32
CA SER A 13 -1.76 1.26 -64.82
C SER A 13 -1.88 1.20 -63.29
N SER A 14 -0.89 1.69 -62.54
CA SER A 14 -0.91 1.64 -61.06
C SER A 14 -1.51 2.89 -60.39
N PHE A 15 -2.10 3.82 -61.14
CA PHE A 15 -2.66 5.07 -60.60
C PHE A 15 -4.09 5.32 -61.08
N ALA A 16 -4.94 4.30 -61.03
CA ALA A 16 -6.37 4.49 -61.19
C ALA A 16 -7.10 3.48 -60.30
N ASN A 17 -7.08 3.74 -58.99
CA ASN A 17 -8.11 3.40 -58.00
C ASN A 17 -7.55 3.79 -56.62
N ALA A 18 -7.40 5.09 -56.39
CA ALA A 18 -7.42 5.60 -55.02
C ALA A 18 -8.87 5.46 -54.54
N ASN A 19 -9.26 4.25 -54.15
CA ASN A 19 -10.53 4.05 -53.49
C ASN A 19 -10.42 4.77 -52.15
N GLU A 20 -11.30 5.74 -51.90
CA GLU A 20 -11.47 6.47 -50.65
C GLU A 20 -11.95 5.54 -49.50
N MET A 21 -11.23 4.44 -49.25
CA MET A 21 -11.56 3.46 -48.22
C MET A 21 -10.39 3.12 -47.31
N SER A 22 -9.32 3.93 -47.33
CA SER A 22 -8.16 3.78 -46.45
C SER A 22 -8.27 4.60 -45.15
N ASN A 23 -9.47 5.07 -44.80
CA ASN A 23 -9.70 5.68 -43.50
C ASN A 23 -10.24 4.61 -42.52
N PRO A 24 -9.39 4.02 -41.65
CA PRO A 24 -9.83 3.01 -40.69
C PRO A 24 -10.89 3.54 -39.71
N CYS A 25 -11.04 4.87 -39.59
CA CYS A 25 -12.06 5.52 -38.78
C CYS A 25 -13.49 5.37 -39.32
N VAL A 26 -13.66 4.98 -40.59
CA VAL A 26 -14.99 4.75 -41.19
C VAL A 26 -15.59 3.41 -40.74
N TYR A 27 -14.75 2.40 -40.50
CA TYR A 27 -15.17 1.05 -40.11
C TYR A 27 -14.92 0.74 -38.62
N HIS A 28 -14.00 1.47 -38.00
CA HIS A 28 -13.68 1.37 -36.57
C HIS A 28 -13.62 2.77 -35.97
N PRO A 29 -14.78 3.42 -35.75
CA PRO A 29 -14.85 4.77 -35.17
C PRO A 29 -14.28 4.83 -33.74
N ASP A 30 -14.18 3.67 -33.07
CA ASP A 30 -13.68 3.52 -31.70
C ASP A 30 -12.14 3.47 -31.61
N LEU A 31 -11.43 3.46 -32.75
CA LEU A 31 -9.97 3.50 -32.75
C LEU A 31 -9.46 4.83 -32.19
N PRO A 32 -8.38 4.82 -31.37
CA PRO A 32 -7.75 6.05 -30.88
C PRO A 32 -7.37 6.97 -32.05
N GLY A 33 -7.88 8.21 -32.05
CA GLY A 33 -7.64 9.21 -33.09
C GLY A 33 -8.70 9.30 -34.20
N CYS A 34 -9.73 8.45 -34.18
CA CYS A 34 -10.79 8.42 -35.20
C CYS A 34 -12.05 9.24 -34.89
N ALA A 35 -12.22 9.70 -33.65
CA ALA A 35 -13.33 10.55 -33.26
C ALA A 35 -13.04 12.01 -33.64
N GLY A 36 -13.69 12.51 -34.70
CA GLY A 36 -13.65 13.90 -35.17
C GLY A 36 -14.32 14.93 -34.23
N ASN A 37 -14.24 14.71 -32.93
CA ASN A 37 -14.58 15.72 -31.93
C ASN A 37 -13.35 15.92 -31.07
N ASN A 38 -13.02 17.19 -30.80
CA ASN A 38 -12.15 17.64 -29.71
C ASN A 38 -12.71 17.24 -28.33
N ARG A 39 -13.21 16.02 -28.16
CA ARG A 39 -13.29 15.41 -26.86
C ARG A 39 -11.88 14.94 -26.58
N PRO A 40 -11.21 15.48 -25.54
CA PRO A 40 -10.01 14.84 -25.06
C PRO A 40 -10.38 13.36 -24.92
N MET A 41 -9.58 12.48 -25.51
CA MET A 41 -9.65 11.07 -25.16
C MET A 41 -9.58 11.08 -23.64
N GLU A 42 -10.70 10.84 -22.95
CA GLU A 42 -10.73 10.70 -21.50
C GLU A 42 -10.07 9.34 -21.18
N GLN A 43 -8.79 9.21 -21.54
CA GLN A 43 -7.79 8.68 -20.61
C GLN A 43 -7.60 9.66 -19.45
N GLY A 44 -8.69 10.25 -18.93
CA GLY A 44 -8.73 10.74 -17.57
C GLY A 44 -8.68 9.50 -16.71
N GLY A 45 -7.50 8.92 -16.53
CA GLY A 45 -7.25 8.04 -15.40
C GLY A 45 -7.71 8.86 -14.20
N ARG A 46 -8.91 8.54 -13.68
CA ARG A 46 -9.47 9.27 -12.54
C ARG A 46 -8.41 9.17 -11.48
N VAL A 47 -7.78 10.30 -11.15
CA VAL A 47 -6.81 10.35 -10.06
C VAL A 47 -7.62 10.12 -8.80
N ILE A 48 -7.67 8.88 -8.34
CA ILE A 48 -8.36 8.52 -7.11
C ILE A 48 -7.46 8.98 -5.97
N ASN A 49 -7.79 10.13 -5.37
CA ASN A 49 -7.12 10.58 -4.17
C ASN A 49 -7.67 9.79 -2.97
N ILE A 50 -7.08 8.63 -2.71
CA ILE A 50 -7.45 7.82 -1.55
C ILE A 50 -6.79 8.46 -0.31
N PRO A 51 -7.59 8.90 0.69
CA PRO A 51 -7.04 9.54 1.87
C PRO A 51 -6.07 8.63 2.61
N SER A 52 -4.91 9.19 2.98
CA SER A 52 -3.98 8.47 3.84
C SER A 52 -4.57 8.25 5.23
N ARG A 53 -4.17 7.14 5.82
CA ARG A 53 -4.54 6.76 7.17
C ARG A 53 -3.34 6.25 7.92
N TRP A 54 -3.29 6.56 9.20
CA TRP A 54 -2.14 6.35 10.06
C TRP A 54 -2.52 5.50 11.26
N GLY A 55 -1.64 4.55 11.56
CA GLY A 55 -1.66 3.77 12.78
C GLY A 55 -0.33 3.86 13.52
N ALA A 56 -0.38 3.61 14.83
CA ALA A 56 0.79 3.51 15.68
C ALA A 56 0.57 2.43 16.75
N ILE A 57 1.65 1.82 17.20
CA ILE A 57 1.67 0.90 18.35
C ILE A 57 2.72 1.39 19.34
N TYR A 58 2.29 1.56 20.59
CA TYR A 58 3.10 1.88 21.75
C TYR A 58 3.15 0.69 22.70
N TYR A 59 4.24 0.59 23.44
CA TYR A 59 4.46 -0.49 24.38
C TYR A 59 5.20 0.03 25.62
N ASN A 60 4.82 -0.47 26.80
CA ASN A 60 5.54 -0.22 28.04
C ASN A 60 6.09 -1.55 28.57
N ALA A 61 7.41 -1.65 28.71
CA ALA A 61 8.07 -2.87 29.15
C ALA A 61 7.93 -3.16 30.65
N ALA A 62 7.71 -2.14 31.48
CA ALA A 62 7.60 -2.29 32.93
C ALA A 62 6.29 -2.94 33.36
N ASN A 63 5.17 -2.64 32.68
CA ASN A 63 3.84 -3.20 33.00
C ASN A 63 3.22 -3.99 31.84
N GLN A 64 3.97 -4.19 30.75
CA GLN A 64 3.55 -4.91 29.55
C GLN A 64 2.30 -4.32 28.86
N ALA A 65 1.99 -3.05 29.11
CA ALA A 65 0.86 -2.39 28.47
C ALA A 65 1.13 -2.17 26.97
N ILE A 66 0.10 -2.40 26.15
CA ILE A 66 0.13 -2.16 24.71
C ILE A 66 -0.95 -1.12 24.41
N GLY A 67 -0.58 -0.08 23.68
CA GLY A 67 -1.52 0.88 23.13
C GLY A 67 -1.42 0.92 21.63
N TYR A 68 -2.55 1.01 20.96
CA TYR A 68 -2.61 1.15 19.50
C TYR A 68 -3.73 2.11 19.13
N SER A 69 -3.60 2.73 17.97
CA SER A 69 -4.65 3.59 17.41
C SER A 69 -5.68 2.72 16.68
N GLU A 70 -6.96 2.81 17.06
CA GLU A 70 -8.03 1.98 16.50
C GLU A 70 -8.75 2.67 15.34
N ASN A 71 -8.65 4.00 15.25
CA ASN A 71 -9.56 4.81 14.42
C ASN A 71 -9.03 5.19 13.04
N ASN A 72 -8.04 4.47 12.51
CA ASN A 72 -7.54 4.72 11.14
C ASN A 72 -7.25 6.23 10.96
N THR A 73 -6.42 6.78 11.83
CA THR A 73 -6.42 8.23 12.05
C THR A 73 -5.99 9.00 10.80
N LYS A 74 -6.49 10.23 10.63
CA LYS A 74 -6.18 11.04 9.44
C LYS A 74 -4.73 11.53 9.38
N GLY A 75 -3.95 11.39 10.44
CA GLY A 75 -2.57 11.88 10.49
C GLY A 75 -1.74 11.26 11.60
N TYR A 76 -0.42 11.19 11.37
CA TYR A 76 0.53 10.53 12.26
C TYR A 76 0.48 11.04 13.72
N ARG A 77 0.32 12.36 13.94
CA ARG A 77 0.24 12.93 15.30
C ARG A 77 -0.99 12.43 16.06
N SER A 78 -2.12 12.29 15.37
CA SER A 78 -3.34 11.73 15.94
C SER A 78 -3.14 10.27 16.31
N ALA A 79 -2.56 9.48 15.40
CA ALA A 79 -2.26 8.06 15.64
C ALA A 79 -1.38 7.88 16.87
N ASN A 80 -0.29 8.65 16.96
CA ASN A 80 0.65 8.58 18.07
C ASN A 80 0.01 9.00 19.39
N LYS A 81 -0.74 10.11 19.40
CA LYS A 81 -1.43 10.58 20.61
C LYS A 81 -2.44 9.55 21.13
N GLU A 82 -3.23 8.97 20.23
CA GLU A 82 -4.22 7.94 20.57
C GLU A 82 -3.54 6.67 21.08
N ALA A 83 -2.53 6.15 20.37
CA ALA A 83 -1.82 4.95 20.76
C ALA A 83 -1.08 5.10 22.10
N LEU A 84 -0.43 6.24 22.34
CA LEU A 84 0.21 6.55 23.62
C LEU A 84 -0.82 6.60 24.77
N ALA A 85 -1.92 7.34 24.59
CA ALA A 85 -2.97 7.42 25.61
C ALA A 85 -3.58 6.04 25.90
N ASN A 86 -3.79 5.22 24.87
CA ASN A 86 -4.28 3.85 25.01
C ASN A 86 -3.27 2.95 25.74
N CYS A 87 -1.97 3.14 25.52
CA CYS A 87 -0.92 2.39 26.23
C CYS A 87 -0.97 2.68 27.73
N ILE A 88 -1.00 3.98 28.10
CA ILE A 88 -1.08 4.41 29.50
C ILE A 88 -2.38 3.89 30.14
N LYS A 89 -3.50 3.97 29.42
CA LYS A 89 -4.79 3.45 29.89
C LYS A 89 -4.76 1.94 30.10
N ALA A 90 -4.18 1.18 29.18
CA ALA A 90 -4.01 -0.27 29.29
C ALA A 90 -3.10 -0.65 30.47
N GLY A 91 -2.13 0.21 30.81
CA GLY A 91 -1.28 0.11 31.99
C GLY A 91 -1.96 0.50 33.31
N GLY A 92 -3.29 0.59 33.36
CA GLY A 92 -4.05 1.00 34.54
C GLY A 92 -3.98 2.50 34.82
N GLY A 93 -3.76 3.32 33.79
CA GLY A 93 -3.59 4.77 33.91
C GLY A 93 -2.21 5.19 34.41
N LYS A 94 -1.25 4.25 34.47
CA LYS A 94 0.12 4.50 34.91
C LYS A 94 1.08 4.34 33.74
N ASP A 95 2.13 5.15 33.77
CA ASP A 95 3.24 5.06 32.81
C ASP A 95 4.59 4.85 33.55
N PRO A 96 4.80 3.67 34.15
CA PRO A 96 6.04 3.38 34.87
C PRO A 96 7.22 3.26 33.89
N LEU A 97 8.40 3.68 34.33
CA LEU A 97 9.63 3.54 33.55
C LEU A 97 10.16 2.11 33.64
N ASP A 98 10.61 1.58 32.51
CA ASP A 98 11.27 0.29 32.41
C ASP A 98 12.74 0.33 32.85
N ARG A 99 13.47 -0.77 32.66
CA ARG A 99 14.89 -0.88 33.00
C ARG A 99 15.79 0.07 32.21
N ASN A 100 15.31 0.58 31.07
CA ASN A 100 15.99 1.55 30.23
C ASN A 100 15.54 3.00 30.51
N GLY A 101 14.63 3.20 31.46
CA GLY A 101 14.06 4.51 31.77
C GLY A 101 12.96 4.94 30.80
N GLU A 102 12.38 4.02 30.02
CA GLU A 102 11.31 4.30 29.07
C GLU A 102 9.94 3.87 29.61
N GLY A 103 8.94 4.74 29.49
CA GLY A 103 7.54 4.38 29.72
C GLY A 103 6.91 3.75 28.48
N CYS A 104 5.68 4.13 28.17
CA CYS A 104 5.01 3.85 26.91
C CYS A 104 5.80 4.51 25.77
N SER A 105 6.58 3.73 25.04
CA SER A 105 7.38 4.20 23.91
C SER A 105 6.81 3.72 22.57
N LEU A 106 7.07 4.49 21.51
CA LEU A 106 6.62 4.17 20.16
C LEU A 106 7.40 2.95 19.65
N MET A 107 6.69 1.88 19.31
CA MET A 107 7.30 0.67 18.74
C MET A 107 7.29 0.68 17.21
N THR A 108 6.17 1.10 16.62
CA THR A 108 6.06 1.23 15.16
C THR A 108 4.93 2.19 14.78
N GLU A 109 5.15 2.95 13.72
CA GLU A 109 4.13 3.73 13.02
C GLU A 109 3.93 3.18 11.61
N PHE A 110 2.74 3.36 11.04
CA PHE A 110 2.44 2.86 9.71
C PHE A 110 1.37 3.69 9.00
N GLN A 111 1.59 3.98 7.72
CA GLN A 111 0.68 4.73 6.86
C GLN A 111 0.12 3.82 5.75
N ASN A 112 -1.21 3.74 5.64
CA ASN A 112 -1.92 2.92 4.64
C ASN A 112 -1.51 1.44 4.66
N ARG A 113 -1.12 0.96 5.82
CA ARG A 113 -0.45 -0.32 6.03
C ARG A 113 -0.99 -0.99 7.29
N CYS A 114 -0.43 -2.15 7.56
CA CYS A 114 -0.76 -3.00 8.67
C CYS A 114 0.40 -3.06 9.66
N GLY A 115 0.10 -3.11 10.96
CA GLY A 115 1.06 -3.21 12.04
C GLY A 115 0.72 -4.36 12.97
N ALA A 116 1.72 -5.00 13.55
CA ALA A 116 1.54 -6.04 14.54
C ALA A 116 2.62 -5.95 15.62
N ILE A 117 2.31 -6.42 16.82
CA ILE A 117 3.23 -6.55 17.94
C ILE A 117 3.18 -7.97 18.51
N ALA A 118 4.36 -8.55 18.67
CA ALA A 118 4.57 -9.87 19.24
C ALA A 118 5.30 -9.74 20.58
N LEU A 119 4.85 -10.51 21.57
CA LEU A 119 5.46 -10.59 22.89
C LEU A 119 5.87 -12.04 23.16
N GLY A 120 7.02 -12.23 23.81
CA GLY A 120 7.49 -13.53 24.25
C GLY A 120 8.31 -13.42 25.52
N SER A 121 8.31 -14.48 26.31
CA SER A 121 9.07 -14.55 27.54
C SER A 121 9.53 -15.97 27.85
N SER A 122 10.66 -16.07 28.54
CA SER A 122 11.12 -17.33 29.14
C SER A 122 11.91 -17.02 30.42
N GLY A 123 11.37 -17.48 31.55
CA GLY A 123 11.86 -17.07 32.87
C GLY A 123 11.82 -15.55 33.02
N GLU A 124 12.96 -14.96 33.36
CA GLU A 124 13.11 -13.51 33.54
C GLU A 124 13.37 -12.75 32.23
N LYS A 125 13.56 -13.46 31.10
CA LYS A 125 13.76 -12.83 29.80
C LYS A 125 12.41 -12.50 29.21
N TYR A 126 12.26 -11.25 28.80
CA TYR A 126 11.07 -10.75 28.14
C TYR A 126 11.47 -9.97 26.89
N ARG A 127 10.69 -10.11 25.83
CA ARG A 127 10.91 -9.36 24.59
C ARG A 127 9.59 -9.01 23.93
N ALA A 128 9.55 -7.80 23.39
CA ALA A 128 8.50 -7.36 22.51
C ALA A 128 9.11 -6.85 21.21
N ALA A 129 8.44 -7.09 20.09
CA ALA A 129 8.79 -6.46 18.83
C ALA A 129 7.53 -6.11 18.06
N ALA A 130 7.47 -4.90 17.51
CA ALA A 130 6.42 -4.49 16.59
C ALA A 130 7.01 -4.21 15.21
N LYS A 131 6.28 -4.61 14.17
CA LYS A 131 6.64 -4.36 12.77
C LYS A 131 5.41 -4.02 11.96
N ASN A 132 5.63 -3.36 10.83
CA ASN A 132 4.59 -3.05 9.87
C ASN A 132 4.87 -3.71 8.51
N ALA A 133 3.81 -3.87 7.74
CA ALA A 133 3.86 -4.37 6.37
C ALA A 133 2.60 -3.94 5.60
N THR A 134 2.58 -4.17 4.29
CA THR A 134 1.39 -3.90 3.48
C THR A 134 0.24 -4.83 3.87
N LEU A 135 0.52 -6.12 4.03
CA LEU A 135 -0.45 -7.15 4.44
C LEU A 135 -0.40 -7.40 5.96
N LEU A 136 -1.51 -7.87 6.52
CA LEU A 136 -1.62 -8.20 7.95
C LEU A 136 -0.72 -9.38 8.31
N SER A 137 -0.78 -10.47 7.53
CA SER A 137 0.05 -11.67 7.70
C SER A 137 1.54 -11.35 7.72
N ASP A 138 1.99 -10.46 6.83
CA ASP A 138 3.39 -10.07 6.73
C ASP A 138 3.82 -9.24 7.94
N ALA A 139 2.93 -8.39 8.47
CA ALA A 139 3.21 -7.60 9.67
C ALA A 139 3.36 -8.53 10.89
N GLU A 140 2.47 -9.51 11.02
CA GLU A 140 2.52 -10.53 12.07
C GLU A 140 3.79 -11.37 11.98
N GLN A 141 4.09 -11.90 10.80
CA GLN A 141 5.30 -12.71 10.58
C GLN A 141 6.55 -11.90 10.92
N LYS A 142 6.66 -10.65 10.44
CA LYS A 142 7.79 -9.77 10.77
C LYS A 142 7.88 -9.48 12.26
N ALA A 143 6.76 -9.28 12.95
CA ALA A 143 6.75 -9.05 14.38
C ALA A 143 7.24 -10.30 15.15
N ILE A 144 6.75 -11.49 14.82
CA ILE A 144 7.24 -12.76 15.39
C ILE A 144 8.73 -12.94 15.11
N SER A 145 9.16 -12.84 13.85
CA SER A 145 10.57 -13.03 13.47
C SER A 145 11.50 -12.06 14.20
N ALA A 146 11.11 -10.79 14.36
CA ALA A 146 11.89 -9.81 15.10
C ALA A 146 11.91 -10.06 16.62
N CYS A 147 10.82 -10.60 17.16
CA CYS A 147 10.71 -10.96 18.58
C CYS A 147 11.54 -12.21 18.90
N GLU A 148 11.48 -13.24 18.06
CA GLU A 148 12.20 -14.51 18.25
C GLU A 148 13.66 -14.46 17.81
N ALA A 149 14.10 -13.40 17.11
CA ALA A 149 15.46 -13.25 16.62
C ALA A 149 16.50 -13.43 17.74
N GLY A 150 17.31 -14.49 17.62
CA GLY A 150 18.34 -14.84 18.59
C GLY A 150 17.82 -15.32 19.95
N GLN A 151 16.54 -15.67 20.06
CA GLN A 151 15.92 -16.17 21.28
C GLN A 151 15.58 -17.66 21.17
N SER A 152 15.56 -18.36 22.31
CA SER A 152 15.13 -19.75 22.41
C SER A 152 13.64 -19.91 22.68
N PHE A 153 12.92 -18.82 22.95
CA PHE A 153 11.50 -18.82 23.26
C PHE A 153 10.65 -18.34 22.10
N LYS A 154 9.39 -18.76 22.12
CA LYS A 154 8.38 -18.37 21.14
C LYS A 154 7.70 -17.08 21.52
N CYS A 155 7.38 -16.27 20.52
CA CYS A 155 6.60 -15.06 20.67
C CYS A 155 5.20 -15.27 20.11
N THR A 156 4.23 -14.59 20.69
CA THR A 156 2.82 -14.63 20.24
C THR A 156 2.38 -13.23 19.85
N ILE A 157 1.60 -13.13 18.78
CA ILE A 157 0.95 -11.87 18.41
C ILE A 157 -0.03 -11.47 19.52
N ARG A 158 0.09 -10.24 19.97
CA ARG A 158 -0.80 -9.65 21.00
C ARG A 158 -1.76 -8.65 20.39
N TYR A 159 -1.34 -7.99 19.33
CA TYR A 159 -2.20 -7.15 18.52
C TYR A 159 -1.68 -7.14 17.08
N SER A 160 -2.62 -7.12 16.13
CA SER A 160 -2.37 -6.88 14.73
C SER A 160 -3.56 -6.14 14.13
N GLY A 161 -3.31 -5.18 13.24
CA GLY A 161 -4.37 -4.36 12.68
C GLY A 161 -3.88 -3.44 11.57
N CYS A 162 -4.79 -3.04 10.69
CA CYS A 162 -4.46 -2.16 9.58
C CYS A 162 -5.08 -0.77 9.72
N SER A 163 -4.30 0.24 9.34
CA SER A 163 -4.77 1.61 9.16
C SER A 163 -4.65 1.96 7.68
N ARG A 164 -5.71 1.68 6.92
CA ARG A 164 -5.86 2.05 5.51
C ARG A 164 -7.30 2.41 5.19
N HIS A 165 -7.51 3.29 4.21
CA HIS A 165 -8.85 3.55 3.68
C HIS A 165 -9.44 2.28 3.05
N PRO A 166 -10.74 1.97 3.18
CA PRO A 166 -11.34 0.80 2.54
C PRO A 166 -11.12 0.76 1.02
N ASP A 167 -11.03 1.92 0.37
CA ASP A 167 -10.78 2.00 -1.08
C ASP A 167 -9.39 1.47 -1.50
N TYR A 168 -8.43 1.36 -0.58
CA TYR A 168 -7.15 0.68 -0.87
C TYR A 168 -7.30 -0.83 -1.09
N LEU A 169 -8.48 -1.41 -0.82
CA LEU A 169 -8.77 -2.83 -1.08
C LEU A 169 -9.54 -3.05 -2.38
N ARG A 170 -9.92 -1.97 -3.08
CA ARG A 170 -10.73 -2.03 -4.31
C ARG A 170 -9.90 -2.02 -5.60
N TYR A 171 -8.61 -1.70 -5.49
CA TYR A 171 -7.64 -1.56 -6.58
C TYR A 171 -6.34 -2.26 -6.20
#